data_AF-R7QGV0-F1
#
_entry.id   AF-R7QGV0-F1
#
_cell.length_a   1.000
_cell.length_b   1.000
_cell.length_c   1.000
_cell.angle_alpha   90.00
_cell.angle_beta   90.00
_cell.angle_gamma   90.00
#
_symmetry.space_group_name_H-M   'P 1'
#
loop_
_entity.id
_entity.type
_entity.pdbx_description
1 polymer ?
#
loop_
_entity_poly.entity_id
_entity_poly.type
_entity_poly.pdbx_seq_one_letter_code
_entity_poly.pdbx_strand_id
1 'polypeptide(L)' 'MRRLSQLEDLDPSAVAKGLSESEAAVVSAKDDLERAEAQIGVEVYMAMQGALSLK' A
#
# COMPACT_ATOMS: atom_id res chain seq x y z
N MET A 1 13.16 12.34 17.84
CA MET A 1 12.22 12.92 16.85
C MET A 1 11.95 11.88 15.78
N ARG A 2 10.69 11.54 15.50
CA ARG A 2 10.30 10.67 14.38
C ARG A 2 10.45 11.51 13.10
N ARG A 3 11.38 11.18 12.20
CA ARG A 3 11.41 11.79 10.86
C ARG A 3 10.21 11.21 10.10
N LEU A 4 9.25 12.07 9.76
CA LEU A 4 8.24 11.74 8.77
C LEU A 4 8.96 11.75 7.42
N SER A 5 8.93 10.63 6.69
CA SER A 5 9.47 10.54 5.33
C SER A 5 8.69 11.49 4.41
N GLN A 6 9.40 12.22 3.57
CA GLN A 6 8.77 13.17 2.65
C GLN A 6 8.18 12.40 1.45
N LEU A 7 7.16 12.99 0.81
CA LEU A 7 6.51 12.39 -0.37
C LEU A 7 7.47 12.23 -1.56
N GLU A 8 8.58 12.96 -1.59
CA GLU A 8 9.67 12.78 -2.56
C GLU A 8 10.56 11.56 -2.31
N ASP A 9 10.55 10.99 -1.10
CA ASP A 9 11.31 9.78 -0.79
C ASP A 9 10.58 8.50 -1.27
N LEU A 10 9.33 8.61 -1.70
CA LEU A 10 8.53 7.49 -2.17
C LEU A 10 8.82 7.18 -3.64
N ASP A 11 9.21 5.94 -3.94
CA ASP A 11 9.30 5.42 -5.30
C ASP A 11 7.91 5.04 -5.82
N PRO A 12 7.38 5.71 -6.85
CA PRO A 12 6.05 5.41 -7.41
C PRO A 12 5.92 3.97 -7.93
N SER A 13 7.00 3.38 -8.45
CA SER A 13 7.00 2.01 -8.96
C SER A 13 6.89 0.99 -7.84
N ALA A 14 7.58 1.25 -6.72
CA ALA A 14 7.49 0.43 -5.52
C ALA A 14 6.08 0.50 -4.90
N VAL A 15 5.47 1.69 -4.87
CA VAL A 15 4.08 1.87 -4.38
C VAL A 15 3.09 1.13 -5.27
N ALA A 16 3.20 1.24 -6.60
CA ALA A 16 2.32 0.53 -7.53
C ALA A 16 2.47 -0.99 -7.43
N LYS A 17 3.71 -1.48 -7.27
CA LYS A 17 3.98 -2.89 -7.04
C LYS A 17 3.36 -3.38 -5.72
N GLY A 18 3.53 -2.63 -4.63
CA GLY A 18 2.97 -2.97 -3.32
C GLY A 18 1.43 -3.04 -3.32
N LEU A 19 0.77 -2.14 -4.08
CA LEU A 19 -0.67 -2.22 -4.29
C LEU A 19 -1.07 -3.54 -4.96
N SER A 20 -0.43 -3.89 -6.08
CA SER A 20 -0.73 -5.11 -6.81
C SER A 20 -0.48 -6.38 -5.99
N GLU A 21 0.60 -6.41 -5.21
CA GLU A 21 0.90 -7.51 -4.30
C GLU A 21 -0.15 -7.64 -3.18
N SER A 22 -0.63 -6.52 -2.65
CA SER A 22 -1.67 -6.50 -1.61
C SER A 22 -3.03 -6.96 -2.14
N GLU A 23 -3.40 -6.54 -3.36
CA GLU A 23 -4.61 -7.02 -4.03
C GLU A 23 -4.55 -8.54 -4.28
N ALA A 24 -3.40 -9.06 -4.71
CA ALA A 24 -3.18 -10.50 -4.86
C ALA A 24 -3.24 -11.25 -3.52
N ALA A 25 -2.77 -10.63 -2.43
CA ALA A 25 -2.86 -11.19 -1.08
C ALA A 25 -4.33 -11.29 -0.60
N VAL A 26 -5.18 -10.28 -0.89
CA VAL A 26 -6.63 -10.35 -0.59
C VAL A 26 -7.29 -11.55 -1.26
N VAL A 27 -6.93 -11.82 -2.52
CA VAL A 27 -7.49 -12.94 -3.30
C VAL A 27 -6.99 -14.30 -2.81
N SER A 28 -5.75 -14.38 -2.34
CA SER A 28 -5.11 -15.64 -1.91
C SER A 28 -5.21 -15.95 -0.41
N ALA A 29 -5.76 -15.02 0.38
CA ALA A 29 -6.00 -15.18 1.81
C ALA A 29 -6.88 -16.40 2.12
N LYS A 30 -6.47 -17.18 3.14
CA LYS A 30 -7.11 -18.44 3.54
C LYS A 30 -8.05 -18.29 4.73
N ASP A 31 -7.89 -17.20 5.47
CA ASP A 31 -8.76 -16.85 6.58
C ASP A 31 -9.05 -15.35 6.61
N ASP A 32 -9.96 -14.96 7.51
CA ASP A 32 -10.42 -13.57 7.61
C ASP A 32 -9.36 -12.64 8.19
N LEU A 33 -8.38 -13.16 8.95
CA LEU A 33 -7.28 -12.36 9.48
C LEU A 33 -6.31 -12.00 8.35
N GLU A 34 -5.87 -12.98 7.56
CA GLU A 34 -5.02 -12.78 6.38
C GLU A 34 -5.68 -11.82 5.38
N ARG A 35 -7.00 -11.95 5.18
CA ARG A 35 -7.75 -11.03 4.31
C ARG A 35 -7.75 -9.61 4.88
N ALA A 36 -8.00 -9.44 6.17
CA ALA A 36 -8.02 -8.13 6.81
C ALA A 36 -6.65 -7.43 6.74
N GLU A 37 -5.56 -8.16 6.97
CA GLU A 37 -4.20 -7.64 6.86
C GLU A 37 -3.87 -7.21 5.41
N ALA A 38 -4.25 -8.03 4.42
CA ALA A 38 -4.08 -7.69 3.02
C ALA A 38 -4.92 -6.46 2.61
N GLN A 39 -6.14 -6.33 3.14
CA GLN A 39 -7.02 -5.18 2.91
C GLN A 39 -6.39 -3.87 3.42
N ILE A 40 -5.76 -3.90 4.61
CA ILE A 40 -5.00 -2.76 5.14
C ILE A 40 -3.87 -2.38 4.17
N GLY A 41 -3.16 -3.37 3.61
CA GLY A 41 -2.14 -3.14 2.59
C GLY A 41 -2.69 -2.37 1.38
N VAL A 42 -3.83 -2.82 0.84
CA VAL A 42 -4.51 -2.15 -0.29
C VAL A 42 -4.85 -0.70 0.07
N GLU A 43 -5.50 -0.44 1.21
CA GLU A 43 -5.89 0.90 1.63
C GLU A 43 -4.70 1.84 1.79
N VAL A 44 -3.61 1.36 2.40
CA VAL A 44 -2.38 2.15 2.60
C VAL A 44 -1.72 2.47 1.25
N TYR A 45 -1.54 1.49 0.37
CA TYR A 45 -0.92 1.75 -0.93
C TYR A 45 -1.79 2.61 -1.85
N MET A 46 -3.12 2.49 -1.78
CA MET A 46 -4.04 3.41 -2.47
C MET A 46 -3.89 4.85 -1.96
N ALA A 47 -3.80 5.06 -0.65
CA ALA A 47 -3.58 6.37 -0.07
C ALA A 47 -2.22 6.96 -0.51
N MET A 48 -1.17 6.14 -0.57
CA MET A 48 0.14 6.54 -1.07
C MET A 48 0.12 6.92 -2.56
N GLN A 49 -0.55 6.13 -3.42
CA GLN A 49 -0.74 6.48 -4.83
C GLN A 49 -1.52 7.78 -4.97
N GLY A 50 -2.61 7.94 -4.22
CA GLY A 50 -3.39 9.18 -4.19
C GLY A 50 -2.52 10.37 -3.83
N ALA A 51 -1.72 10.27 -2.76
CA ALA A 51 -0.82 11.34 -2.35
C ALA A 51 0.26 11.66 -3.40
N LEU A 52 0.82 10.66 -4.08
CA LEU A 52 1.76 10.85 -5.19
C LEU A 52 1.13 11.56 -6.39
N SER A 53 -0.17 11.34 -6.64
CA SER A 53 -0.90 11.96 -7.76
C SER A 53 -1.30 13.42 -7.51
N LEU A 54 -1.19 13.92 -6.27
CA LEU A 54 -1.50 15.30 -5.89
C LEU A 54 -0.31 16.27 -6.05
N LYS A 55 0.86 15.77 -6.49
CA LYS A 55 1.99 16.61 -6.93
C LYS A 55 1.71 17.22 -8.29
#